data_AF-A0A919NEH5-F1
#
_entry.id   AF-A0A919NEH5-F1
#
_cell.length_a   1.000
_cell.length_b   1.000
_cell.length_c   1.000
_cell.angle_alpha   90.00
_cell.angle_beta   90.00
_cell.angle_gamma   90.00
#
_symmetry.space_group_name_H-M   'P 1'
#
loop_
_entity.id
_entity.type
_entity.pdbx_description
1 polymer ?
#
loop_
_entity_poly.entity_id
_entity_poly.type
_entity_poly.pdbx_seq_one_letter_code
_entity_poly.pdbx_strand_id
1 'polypeptide(L)'
;MFEHVPRAGVEGDIDNEKFKLKTRDCAAAERTDRSLAPFLTGLIQIRKQNPTLRWPRNMSFHEIDNGSLLSSGREQQQHGSRGGPCQRRQRAVGQHHAEHAGAGDGLPRAVHSGRPDHR
;
A
#
# COMPACT_ATOMS: atom_id res chain seq x y z
N MET A 1 -10.51 -11.66 14.06
CA MET A 1 -10.33 -11.28 15.48
C MET A 1 -9.55 -9.96 15.51
N PHE A 2 -9.66 -9.16 16.57
CA PHE A 2 -8.88 -7.92 16.73
C PHE A 2 -8.20 -7.88 18.11
N GLU A 3 -6.92 -7.51 18.14
CA GLU A 3 -6.15 -7.24 19.37
C GLU A 3 -5.48 -5.87 19.19
N HIS A 4 -5.61 -4.98 20.17
CA HIS A 4 -5.13 -3.60 20.05
C HIS A 4 -4.82 -2.95 21.41
N VAL A 5 -4.77 -3.70 22.51
CA VAL A 5 -4.63 -3.14 23.86
C VAL A 5 -3.14 -3.08 24.22
N PRO A 6 -2.53 -1.89 24.21
CA PRO A 6 -1.12 -1.75 24.48
C PRO A 6 -0.85 -1.83 25.99
N ARG A 7 0.36 -2.22 26.33
CA ARG A 7 0.93 -2.02 27.66
C ARG A 7 1.35 -0.56 27.81
N ALA A 8 1.04 0.05 28.94
CA ALA A 8 1.38 1.45 29.18
C ALA A 8 2.89 1.72 29.02
N GLY A 9 3.22 2.76 28.22
CA GLY A 9 4.59 3.24 28.02
C GLY A 9 5.44 2.44 27.03
N VAL A 10 4.90 1.40 26.37
CA VAL A 10 5.59 0.61 25.34
C VAL A 10 4.64 0.23 24.21
N GLU A 11 5.16 -0.09 23.02
CA GLU A 11 4.34 -0.50 21.87
C GLU A 11 3.82 -1.95 21.94
N GLY A 12 4.23 -2.72 22.95
CA GLY A 12 3.83 -4.11 23.10
C GLY A 12 2.41 -4.28 23.66
N ASP A 13 1.73 -5.36 23.28
CA ASP A 13 0.43 -5.71 23.85
C ASP A 13 0.51 -6.03 25.34
N ILE A 14 -0.57 -5.75 26.07
CA ILE A 14 -0.70 -6.01 27.51
C ILE A 14 -0.55 -7.51 27.85
N ASP A 15 -1.08 -8.39 26.99
CA ASP A 15 -1.06 -9.85 27.14
C ASP A 15 -0.31 -10.52 25.98
N ASN A 16 0.96 -10.15 25.78
CA ASN A 16 1.76 -10.63 24.65
C ASN A 16 1.96 -12.16 24.66
N GLU A 17 1.69 -12.81 23.53
CA GLU A 17 1.80 -14.26 23.35
C GLU A 17 3.21 -14.81 23.57
N LYS A 18 4.24 -13.99 23.34
CA LYS A 18 5.65 -14.34 23.59
C LYS A 18 5.88 -14.92 25.00
N PHE A 19 5.10 -14.47 25.98
CA PHE A 19 5.24 -14.87 27.38
C PHE A 19 4.11 -15.80 27.87
N LYS A 20 3.03 -15.96 27.08
CA LYS A 20 1.88 -16.79 27.43
C LYS A 20 1.17 -17.25 26.16
N LEU A 21 1.11 -18.56 25.92
CA LEU A 21 0.41 -19.10 24.75
C LEU A 21 -1.06 -18.65 24.74
N LYS A 22 -1.54 -18.20 23.57
CA LYS A 22 -2.90 -17.75 23.36
C LYS A 22 -3.59 -18.57 22.28
N THR A 23 -4.56 -19.39 22.69
CA THR A 23 -5.42 -20.08 21.73
C THR A 23 -6.40 -19.07 21.12
N ARG A 24 -6.42 -18.97 19.78
CA ARG A 24 -7.31 -18.07 19.04
C ARG A 24 -8.19 -18.88 18.09
N ASP A 25 -9.50 -18.67 18.17
CA ASP A 25 -10.45 -19.23 17.20
C ASP A 25 -10.66 -18.23 16.04
N CYS A 26 -9.77 -18.31 15.05
CA CYS A 26 -9.85 -17.47 13.86
C CYS A 26 -11.12 -17.75 13.04
N ALA A 27 -11.56 -19.01 12.99
CA ALA A 27 -12.71 -19.43 12.19
C ALA A 27 -14.03 -18.90 12.78
N ALA A 28 -14.19 -18.89 14.10
CA ALA A 28 -15.33 -18.23 14.74
C ALA A 28 -15.34 -16.73 14.50
N ALA A 29 -14.17 -16.08 14.51
CA ALA A 29 -14.07 -14.64 14.27
C ALA A 29 -14.41 -14.27 12.81
N GLU A 30 -14.11 -15.14 11.85
CA GLU A 30 -14.52 -14.96 10.45
C GLU A 30 -16.03 -15.14 10.27
N ARG A 31 -16.63 -16.16 10.89
CA ARG A 31 -18.08 -16.40 10.84
C ARG A 31 -18.92 -15.28 11.46
N THR A 32 -18.32 -14.46 12.31
CA THR A 32 -18.99 -13.37 13.03
C THR A 32 -18.65 -11.99 12.48
N ASP A 33 -18.01 -11.90 11.30
CA ASP A 33 -17.51 -10.64 10.70
C ASP A 33 -16.60 -9.81 11.61
N ARG A 34 -16.01 -10.45 12.63
CA ARG A 34 -15.05 -9.84 13.55
C ARG A 34 -13.64 -10.15 13.10
N SER A 35 -13.36 -10.19 11.79
CA SER A 35 -12.06 -10.56 11.22
C SER A 35 -11.66 -9.67 10.04
N LEU A 36 -10.36 -9.34 9.97
CA LEU A 36 -9.77 -8.64 8.83
C LEU A 36 -9.35 -9.59 7.70
N ALA A 37 -9.44 -10.91 7.91
CA ALA A 37 -8.96 -11.91 6.95
C ALA A 37 -9.53 -11.73 5.52
N PRO A 38 -10.83 -11.43 5.31
CA PRO A 38 -11.36 -11.19 3.97
C PRO A 38 -10.74 -9.96 3.30
N PHE A 39 -10.55 -8.87 4.06
CA PHE A 39 -9.93 -7.64 3.57
C PHE A 39 -8.46 -7.86 3.19
N LEU A 40 -7.68 -8.51 4.06
CA LEU A 40 -6.29 -8.87 3.78
C LEU A 40 -6.18 -9.78 2.55
N THR A 41 -7.13 -10.71 2.38
CA THR A 41 -7.22 -11.57 1.20
C THR A 41 -7.43 -10.73 -0.07
N GLY A 42 -8.30 -9.73 -0.03
CA GLY A 42 -8.48 -8.77 -1.12
C GLY A 42 -7.19 -8.02 -1.46
N LEU A 43 -6.48 -7.50 -0.46
CA LEU A 43 -5.19 -6.82 -0.67
C LEU A 43 -4.13 -7.73 -1.28
N ILE A 44 -4.02 -8.96 -0.80
CA ILE A 44 -3.11 -9.97 -1.35
C ILE A 44 -3.47 -10.24 -2.81
N GLN A 45 -4.75 -10.33 -3.15
CA GLN A 45 -5.21 -10.56 -4.52
C GLN A 45 -4.85 -9.39 -5.44
N ILE A 46 -5.06 -8.15 -5.01
CA ILE A 46 -4.64 -6.95 -5.75
C ILE A 46 -3.12 -6.97 -5.96
N ARG A 47 -2.33 -7.32 -4.93
CA ARG A 47 -0.87 -7.44 -5.03
C ARG A 47 -0.43 -8.56 -5.99
N LYS A 48 -1.21 -9.63 -6.10
CA LYS A 48 -0.95 -10.71 -7.07
C LYS A 48 -1.18 -10.24 -8.50
N GLN A 49 -2.28 -9.52 -8.74
CA GLN A 49 -2.69 -9.02 -10.05
C GLN A 49 -1.83 -7.85 -10.57
N ASN A 50 -1.15 -7.14 -9.68
CA ASN A 50 -0.34 -5.96 -10.01
C ASN A 50 1.16 -6.19 -9.72
N PRO A 51 1.94 -6.66 -10.71
CA PRO A 51 3.38 -6.92 -10.51
C PRO A 51 4.16 -5.66 -10.10
N THR A 52 3.69 -4.48 -10.49
CA THR A 52 4.25 -3.16 -10.12
C THR A 52 4.39 -2.96 -8.61
N LEU A 53 3.49 -3.54 -7.80
CA LEU A 53 3.47 -3.43 -6.34
C LEU A 53 4.54 -4.27 -5.63
N ARG A 54 5.17 -5.21 -6.35
CA ARG A 54 6.20 -6.09 -5.79
C ARG A 54 7.59 -5.46 -5.81
N TRP A 55 7.77 -4.40 -6.59
CA TRP A 55 9.03 -3.68 -6.71
C TRP A 55 9.00 -2.44 -5.79
N PRO A 56 9.99 -2.25 -4.90
CA PRO A 56 10.02 -1.08 -4.02
C PRO A 56 10.64 0.16 -4.67
N ARG A 57 11.51 -0.01 -5.68
CA ARG A 57 12.30 1.07 -6.29
C ARG A 57 11.56 1.92 -7.35
N ASN A 58 10.30 1.61 -7.66
CA ASN A 58 9.54 2.20 -8.76
C ASN A 58 8.35 3.05 -8.28
N MET A 59 8.46 3.63 -7.07
CA MET A 59 7.44 4.47 -6.47
C MET A 59 7.68 5.94 -6.81
N SER A 60 6.61 6.69 -7.05
CA SER A 60 6.63 8.14 -7.26
C SER A 60 5.53 8.80 -6.43
N PHE A 61 5.82 9.98 -5.88
CA PHE A 61 4.87 10.77 -5.12
C PHE A 61 4.25 11.85 -6.01
N HIS A 62 3.00 12.18 -5.73
CA HIS A 62 2.26 13.23 -6.43
C HIS A 62 1.89 14.33 -5.44
N GLU A 63 2.16 15.58 -5.81
CA GLU A 63 1.70 16.73 -5.05
C GLU A 63 0.17 16.77 -5.05
N ILE A 64 -0.38 17.08 -3.89
CA ILE A 64 -1.80 17.28 -3.64
C ILE A 64 -1.94 18.44 -2.67
N ASP A 65 -3.07 19.13 -2.76
CA ASP A 65 -3.39 20.36 -2.03
C ASP A 65 -3.84 20.11 -0.58
N ASN A 66 -4.26 18.89 -0.24
CA ASN A 66 -4.71 18.53 1.09
C ASN A 66 -3.59 17.93 1.95
N GLY A 67 -3.23 18.64 3.03
CA GLY A 67 -2.19 18.21 3.97
C GLY A 67 -2.52 16.96 4.80
N SER A 68 -3.78 16.49 4.79
CA SER A 68 -4.20 15.23 5.44
C SER A 68 -4.17 14.03 4.50
N LEU A 69 -3.88 14.22 3.21
CA LEU A 69 -3.86 13.16 2.22
C LEU A 69 -2.43 12.84 1.78
N LEU A 70 -2.25 11.68 1.16
CA LEU A 70 -1.03 11.29 0.46
C LEU A 70 -1.39 10.56 -0.83
N SER A 71 -0.77 10.96 -1.94
CA SER A 71 -0.94 10.32 -3.25
C SER A 71 0.38 9.74 -3.75
N SER A 72 0.35 8.45 -4.12
CA SER A 72 1.54 7.77 -4.65
C SER A 72 1.17 6.84 -5.80
N GLY A 73 2.11 6.67 -6.73
CA GLY A 73 1.97 5.80 -7.87
C GLY A 73 3.14 4.83 -7.98
N ARG A 74 2.90 3.70 -8.63
CA ARG A 74 3.95 2.78 -9.06
C ARG A 74 3.79 2.43 -10.52
N GLU A 75 4.92 2.33 -11.20
CA GLU A 75 4.97 2.00 -12.61
C GLU A 75 6.00 0.90 -12.86
N GLN A 76 5.67 -0.05 -13.74
CA GLN A 76 6.62 -1.07 -14.16
C GLN A 76 7.10 -0.78 -15.57
N GLN A 77 8.41 -0.66 -15.73
CA GLN A 77 9.05 -0.67 -17.04
C GLN A 77 9.14 -2.11 -17.52
N GLN A 78 8.46 -2.44 -18.62
CA GLN A 78 8.60 -3.76 -19.25
C GLN A 78 9.85 -3.73 -20.13
N HIS A 79 10.90 -4.47 -19.75
CA HIS A 79 12.02 -4.68 -20.66
C HIS A 79 11.54 -5.60 -21.78
N GLY A 80 11.41 -5.05 -22.99
CA GLY A 80 11.16 -5.86 -24.19
C GLY A 80 12.27 -6.89 -24.35
N SER A 81 11.91 -8.11 -24.73
CA SER A 81 12.87 -9.14 -25.12
C SER A 81 13.85 -8.56 -26.15
N ARG A 82 15.11 -8.37 -25.71
CA ARG A 82 16.28 -7.90 -26.48
C ARG A 82 15.96 -6.94 -27.64
N GLY A 83 15.92 -5.64 -27.33
CA GLY A 83 16.13 -4.57 -28.32
C GLY A 83 14.90 -3.89 -28.92
N GLY A 84 13.68 -4.21 -28.47
CA GLY A 84 12.46 -3.48 -28.88
C GLY A 84 12.10 -2.33 -27.92
N PRO A 85 11.42 -1.26 -28.39
CA PRO A 85 10.97 -0.17 -27.52
C PRO A 85 10.00 -0.69 -26.44
N CYS A 86 10.16 -0.19 -25.21
CA CYS A 86 9.37 -0.54 -24.03
C CYS A 86 7.87 -0.32 -24.29
N GLN A 87 7.11 -1.40 -24.53
CA GLN A 87 5.67 -1.32 -24.74
C GLN A 87 4.90 -1.71 -23.48
N ARG A 88 4.03 -0.80 -23.05
CA ARG A 88 3.00 -0.92 -21.99
C ARG A 88 3.47 -0.66 -20.55
N ARG A 89 3.25 0.58 -20.11
CA ARG A 89 3.35 1.04 -18.71
C ARG A 89 2.11 0.59 -17.95
N GLN A 90 2.24 -0.31 -16.98
CA GLN A 90 1.17 -0.57 -16.02
C GLN A 90 1.35 0.39 -14.85
N ARG A 91 0.36 1.27 -14.62
CA ARG A 91 0.35 2.24 -13.52
C ARG A 91 -0.66 1.78 -12.47
N ALA A 92 -0.18 1.56 -11.25
CA ALA A 92 -1.05 1.43 -10.08
C ALA A 92 -0.95 2.74 -9.28
N VAL A 93 -2.09 3.34 -8.95
CA VAL A 93 -2.18 4.57 -8.14
C VAL A 93 -2.82 4.21 -6.82
N GLY A 94 -2.16 4.55 -5.73
CA GLY A 94 -2.75 4.52 -4.40
C GLY A 94 -3.19 5.92 -4.01
N GLN A 95 -4.49 6.09 -3.77
CA GLN A 95 -5.03 7.24 -3.05
C GLN A 95 -5.41 6.75 -1.65
N HIS A 96 -4.99 7.45 -0.60
CA HIS A 96 -5.43 7.19 0.76
C HIS A 96 -6.30 8.37 1.23
N HIS A 97 -7.58 8.10 1.53
CA HIS A 97 -8.58 9.10 1.93
C HIS A 97 -8.88 9.02 3.44
N ALA A 98 -9.09 10.19 4.05
CA ALA A 98 -10.11 10.42 5.06
C ALA A 98 -10.91 11.68 4.62
N GLU A 99 -12.14 11.44 4.18
CA GLU A 99 -13.32 12.30 3.97
C GLU A 99 -13.25 13.66 3.21
N HIS A 100 -14.18 13.79 2.26
CA HIS A 100 -14.66 14.97 1.51
C HIS A 100 -13.64 16.03 1.06
N ALA A 101 -13.13 15.91 -0.18
CA ALA A 101 -12.60 17.05 -0.93
C ALA A 101 -13.01 16.92 -2.42
N GLY A 102 -13.62 17.99 -2.94
CA GLY A 102 -14.14 18.07 -4.30
C GLY A 102 -13.06 17.88 -5.37
N ALA A 103 -13.46 17.22 -6.45
CA ALA A 103 -12.62 17.00 -7.63
C ALA A 103 -12.22 18.34 -8.26
N GLY A 104 -10.96 18.76 -8.04
CA GLY A 104 -10.30 19.76 -8.86
C GLY A 104 -9.59 19.07 -10.01
N ASP A 105 -10.01 19.36 -11.24
CA ASP A 105 -9.40 18.91 -12.49
C ASP A 105 -7.97 19.47 -12.62
N GLY A 106 -7.00 18.77 -12.05
CA GLY A 106 -5.58 19.01 -12.23
C GLY A 106 -4.86 17.67 -12.40
N LEU A 107 -4.51 17.33 -13.64
CA LEU A 107 -3.68 16.14 -13.91
C LEU A 107 -2.39 16.22 -13.07
N PRO A 108 -2.06 15.20 -12.25
CA PRO A 108 -0.89 15.27 -11.38
C PRO A 108 0.39 15.29 -12.22
N ARG A 109 1.15 16.39 -12.10
CA ARG A 109 2.46 16.54 -12.73
C ARG A 109 3.44 15.59 -12.04
N ALA A 110 3.88 14.55 -12.74
CA ALA A 110 4.87 13.61 -12.21
C ALA A 110 6.23 14.31 -12.08
N VAL A 111 6.65 14.62 -10.85
CA VAL A 111 8.00 15.13 -10.58
C VAL A 111 8.99 13.99 -10.78
N HIS A 112 9.60 13.94 -11.97
CA HIS A 112 10.73 13.05 -12.22
C HIS A 112 11.95 13.69 -11.58
N SER A 113 12.47 13.13 -10.50
CA SER A 113 13.78 13.51 -9.98
C SER A 113 14.84 13.14 -11.02
N GLY A 114 15.21 14.09 -11.87
CA GLY A 114 16.30 13.96 -12.83
C GLY A 114 17.60 13.68 -12.07
N ARG A 115 18.34 12.65 -12.49
CA ARG A 115 19.73 12.46 -12.08
C ARG A 115 20.53 13.67 -12.56
N PRO A 116 21.38 14.30 -11.72
CA PRO A 116 22.34 15.26 -12.23
C PRO A 116 23.37 14.51 -13.08
N ASP A 117 23.55 14.96 -14.33
CA ASP A 117 24.66 14.54 -15.17
C ASP A 117 25.97 15.02 -14.53
N HIS A 118 26.71 14.09 -13.95
CA HIS A 118 28.11 14.33 -13.60
C HIS A 118 28.93 14.21 -14.88
N ARG A 119 29.33 15.38 -15.39
CA ARG A 119 30.32 15.55 -16.46
C ARG A 119 31.74 15.40 -15.93
#